data_AF-A0A821RLN7-F1
#
_entry.id   AF-A0A821RLN7-F1
#
_cell.length_a   1.000
_cell.length_b   1.000
_cell.length_c   1.000
_cell.angle_alpha   90.00
_cell.angle_beta   90.00
_cell.angle_gamma   90.00
#
_symmetry.space_group_name_H-M   'P 1'
#
loop_
_entity.id
_entity.type
_entity.pdbx_description
1 polymer ?
#
loop_
_entity_poly.entity_id
_entity_poly.type
_entity_poly.pdbx_seq_one_letter_code
_entity_poly.pdbx_strand_id
1 'polypeptide(L)'
;MPKKLKVVVKSLYSHEIRKDVSLENLKSLKLEDAWPFIREEIETEIGSSQLVCIPHITEADLYNVTSLFVPNEKPTNGKMFTPLGELKMNINTAKSDPHYVSWLNESDFQDTSFKFPHESVKITLQDESIKNKVRVIMVGFTRTIIPNDKDLVSNIYLDVDKHKELQGKKSVYMITNVLMAKTIEFRVTRGTSSRIFHLGNASPLVFGLDEFMIGDDGKLISKQPVTIKSKFLHWQRLHPSDQLYIAEKDAESEE
;
A
#
# COMPACT_ATOMS: atom_id res chain seq x y z
N MET A 1 -46.72 -22.07 23.90
CA MET A 1 -46.21 -21.28 22.75
C MET A 1 -44.69 -21.25 22.81
N PRO A 2 -43.96 -21.63 21.75
CA PRO A 2 -42.50 -21.58 21.78
C PRO A 2 -42.03 -20.13 21.74
N LYS A 3 -41.17 -19.75 22.70
CA LYS A 3 -40.52 -18.42 22.73
C LYS A 3 -39.63 -18.28 21.51
N LYS A 4 -39.95 -17.35 20.61
CA LYS A 4 -39.06 -16.97 19.50
C LYS A 4 -37.76 -16.42 20.09
N LEU A 5 -36.67 -17.14 19.90
CA LEU A 5 -35.31 -16.66 20.16
C LEU A 5 -35.08 -15.43 19.27
N LYS A 6 -35.07 -14.25 19.89
CA LYS A 6 -34.72 -12.99 19.23
C LYS A 6 -33.20 -12.97 19.13
N VAL A 7 -32.66 -13.58 18.08
CA VAL A 7 -31.23 -13.48 17.75
C VAL A 7 -30.97 -12.04 17.35
N VAL A 8 -30.45 -11.26 18.28
CA VAL A 8 -29.90 -9.94 18.00
C VAL A 8 -28.54 -10.17 17.37
N VAL A 9 -28.47 -10.16 16.04
CA VAL A 9 -27.19 -10.08 15.33
C VAL A 9 -26.67 -8.67 15.58
N LYS A 10 -25.85 -8.50 16.63
CA LYS A 10 -25.00 -7.31 16.75
C LYS A 10 -24.18 -7.26 15.46
N SER A 11 -24.16 -6.10 14.80
CA SER A 11 -23.30 -5.88 13.64
C SER A 11 -21.92 -6.44 13.95
N LEU A 12 -21.45 -7.38 13.14
CA LEU A 12 -20.08 -7.94 13.24
C LEU A 12 -19.02 -6.86 12.95
N TYR A 13 -19.44 -5.68 12.50
CA TYR A 13 -18.58 -4.59 12.07
C TYR A 13 -18.71 -3.38 13.00
N SER A 14 -17.57 -2.86 13.47
CA SER A 14 -17.50 -1.69 14.34
C SER A 14 -17.65 -0.36 13.58
N HIS A 15 -17.45 -0.37 12.26
CA HIS A 15 -17.67 0.78 11.37
C HIS A 15 -18.13 0.28 10.00
N GLU A 16 -19.26 0.81 9.49
CA GLU A 16 -19.82 0.42 8.18
C GLU A 16 -20.27 1.63 7.38
N ILE A 17 -19.81 1.71 6.12
CA ILE A 17 -20.23 2.68 5.12
C ILE A 17 -20.93 1.97 3.96
N ARG A 18 -22.02 2.56 3.50
CA ARG A 18 -22.73 2.14 2.29
C ARG A 18 -23.02 3.35 1.42
N LYS A 19 -22.66 3.29 0.14
CA LYS A 19 -22.92 4.35 -0.85
C LYS A 19 -23.49 3.76 -2.12
N ASP A 20 -24.47 4.45 -2.68
CA ASP A 20 -25.00 4.17 -4.01
C ASP A 20 -24.24 5.04 -5.02
N VAL A 21 -23.54 4.40 -5.96
CA VAL A 21 -22.62 5.02 -6.93
C VAL A 21 -22.71 4.31 -8.27
N SER A 22 -22.37 5.00 -9.35
CA SER A 22 -22.28 4.35 -10.67
C SER A 22 -21.12 3.35 -10.70
N LEU A 23 -21.44 2.09 -10.99
CA LEU A 23 -20.47 1.02 -11.21
C LEU A 23 -20.55 0.48 -12.65
N GLU A 24 -21.01 1.30 -13.59
CA GLU A 24 -21.15 0.96 -15.02
C GLU A 24 -19.80 0.56 -15.64
N ASN A 25 -18.71 1.16 -15.15
CA ASN A 25 -17.35 0.93 -15.62
C ASN A 25 -16.66 -0.27 -14.94
N LEU A 26 -17.37 -1.05 -14.13
CA LEU A 26 -16.85 -2.30 -13.54
C LEU A 26 -16.80 -3.38 -14.62
N LYS A 27 -15.62 -3.56 -15.22
CA LYS A 27 -15.42 -4.41 -16.41
C LYS A 27 -15.53 -5.89 -16.12
N SER A 28 -15.09 -6.33 -14.95
CA SER A 28 -15.05 -7.75 -14.59
C SER A 28 -15.23 -7.99 -13.09
N LEU A 29 -15.21 -9.26 -12.69
CA LEU A 29 -15.19 -9.68 -11.29
C LEU A 29 -13.78 -9.71 -10.69
N LYS A 30 -12.76 -9.24 -11.42
CA LYS A 30 -11.37 -9.21 -10.97
C LYS A 30 -11.13 -8.09 -9.95
N LEU A 31 -10.14 -8.28 -9.09
CA LEU A 31 -9.83 -7.34 -8.02
C LEU A 31 -9.29 -6.02 -8.58
N GLU A 32 -8.49 -6.08 -9.66
CA GLU A 32 -7.82 -4.92 -10.27
C GLU A 32 -8.83 -3.96 -10.92
N ASP A 33 -9.94 -4.48 -11.45
CA ASP A 33 -11.01 -3.67 -12.03
C ASP A 33 -11.89 -3.02 -10.95
N ALA A 34 -11.99 -3.64 -9.77
CA ALA A 34 -12.84 -3.17 -8.69
C ALA A 34 -12.11 -2.24 -7.70
N TRP A 35 -10.81 -2.41 -7.52
CA TRP A 35 -9.98 -1.62 -6.62
C TRP A 35 -10.08 -0.09 -6.84
N PRO A 36 -10.08 0.43 -8.10
CA PRO A 36 -10.16 1.86 -8.34
C PRO A 36 -11.42 2.53 -7.79
N PHE A 37 -12.52 1.78 -7.64
CA PHE A 37 -13.77 2.31 -7.09
C PHE A 37 -13.71 2.46 -5.57
N ILE A 38 -13.04 1.55 -4.87
CA ILE A 38 -13.06 1.48 -3.40
C ILE A 38 -11.92 2.27 -2.74
N ARG A 39 -10.83 2.54 -3.48
CA ARG A 39 -9.60 3.09 -2.92
C ARG A 39 -9.81 4.46 -2.28
N GLU A 40 -10.63 5.31 -2.89
CA GLU A 40 -10.93 6.66 -2.42
C GLU A 40 -11.72 6.62 -1.11
N GLU A 41 -12.59 5.62 -0.98
CA GLU A 41 -13.35 5.39 0.25
C GLU A 41 -12.44 4.87 1.36
N ILE A 42 -11.52 3.96 1.05
CA ILE A 42 -10.49 3.51 2.01
C ILE A 42 -9.63 4.71 2.44
N GLU A 43 -9.18 5.55 1.51
CA GLU A 43 -8.39 6.75 1.80
C GLU A 43 -9.16 7.75 2.67
N THR A 44 -10.45 7.94 2.42
CA THR A 44 -11.29 8.87 3.21
C THR A 44 -11.55 8.37 4.63
N GLU A 45 -11.77 7.07 4.78
CA GLU A 45 -12.27 6.47 6.04
C GLU A 45 -11.14 5.97 6.94
N ILE A 46 -10.04 5.54 6.34
CA ILE A 46 -8.89 4.93 7.02
C ILE A 46 -7.64 5.78 6.83
N GLY A 47 -7.50 6.42 5.67
CA GLY A 47 -6.42 7.37 5.43
C GLY A 47 -6.54 8.59 6.34
N SER A 48 -5.42 9.28 6.49
CA SER A 48 -5.35 10.58 7.13
C SER A 48 -4.86 11.59 6.11
N SER A 49 -4.76 12.87 6.46
CA SER A 49 -4.20 13.90 5.56
C SER A 49 -2.76 13.60 5.08
N GLN A 50 -2.10 12.60 5.66
CA GLN A 50 -0.74 12.16 5.38
C GLN A 50 -0.64 10.71 4.86
N LEU A 51 -1.74 9.95 4.80
CA LEU A 51 -1.75 8.56 4.33
C LEU A 51 -2.67 8.42 3.12
N VAL A 52 -2.19 7.77 2.05
CA VAL A 52 -3.01 7.41 0.89
C VAL A 52 -3.20 5.93 0.76
N CYS A 53 -4.30 5.53 0.14
CA CYS A 53 -4.54 4.15 -0.23
C CYS A 53 -3.52 3.67 -1.27
N ILE A 54 -3.09 2.41 -1.16
CA ILE A 54 -2.17 1.82 -2.13
C ILE A 54 -2.77 1.85 -3.55
N PRO A 55 -1.99 2.17 -4.58
CA PRO A 55 -2.50 2.27 -5.96
C PRO A 55 -2.95 0.91 -6.51
N HIS A 56 -2.21 -0.15 -6.17
CA HIS A 56 -2.41 -1.50 -6.69
C HIS A 56 -2.39 -2.52 -5.55
N ILE A 57 -3.56 -3.05 -5.23
CA ILE A 57 -3.74 -4.04 -4.16
C ILE A 57 -3.02 -5.37 -4.44
N THR A 58 -2.81 -5.73 -5.71
CA THR A 58 -2.03 -6.91 -6.11
C THR A 58 -0.53 -6.74 -5.87
N GLU A 59 -0.07 -5.52 -5.62
CA GLU A 59 1.32 -5.17 -5.39
C GLU A 59 1.51 -4.62 -3.96
N ALA A 60 0.58 -4.93 -3.05
CA ALA A 60 0.57 -4.41 -1.69
C ALA A 60 1.92 -4.62 -0.98
N ASP A 61 2.60 -5.74 -1.26
CA ASP A 61 3.89 -6.09 -0.67
C ASP A 61 5.05 -5.15 -1.06
N LEU A 62 4.88 -4.33 -2.10
CA LEU A 62 5.84 -3.29 -2.44
C LEU A 62 5.74 -2.06 -1.52
N TYR A 63 4.62 -1.90 -0.80
CA TYR A 63 4.29 -0.70 -0.04
C TYR A 63 4.56 -0.85 1.46
N ASN A 64 5.68 -1.48 1.81
CA ASN A 64 6.17 -1.60 3.19
C ASN A 64 6.98 -0.37 3.62
N VAL A 65 7.16 -0.19 4.93
CA VAL A 65 8.09 0.83 5.44
C VAL A 65 9.50 0.58 4.91
N THR A 66 10.23 1.67 4.66
CA THR A 66 11.55 1.69 4.01
C THR A 66 11.57 1.33 2.53
N SER A 67 10.45 0.90 1.93
CA SER A 67 10.38 0.75 0.47
C SER A 67 10.71 2.06 -0.23
N LEU A 68 11.63 1.97 -1.18
CA LEU A 68 12.13 3.09 -1.97
C LEU A 68 11.47 3.12 -3.35
N PHE A 69 11.21 4.34 -3.83
CA PHE A 69 10.68 4.60 -5.16
C PHE A 69 11.41 5.77 -5.78
N VAL A 70 11.71 5.67 -7.08
CA VAL A 70 12.21 6.81 -7.86
C VAL A 70 11.16 7.28 -8.85
N PRO A 71 11.00 8.59 -9.05
CA PRO A 71 10.09 9.11 -10.05
C PRO A 71 10.59 8.80 -11.45
N ASN A 72 9.65 8.47 -12.33
CA ASN A 72 9.87 8.30 -13.75
C ASN A 72 9.52 9.62 -14.47
N GLU A 73 10.33 10.01 -15.45
CA GLU A 73 10.02 11.18 -16.29
C GLU A 73 8.78 10.95 -17.18
N LYS A 74 8.54 9.68 -17.54
CA LYS A 74 7.39 9.22 -18.32
C LYS A 74 6.82 7.93 -17.70
N PRO A 75 5.52 7.66 -17.84
CA PRO A 75 4.95 6.39 -17.38
C PRO A 75 5.71 5.20 -17.98
N THR A 76 6.15 4.29 -17.14
CA THR A 76 6.76 3.01 -17.54
C THR A 76 5.86 1.91 -17.05
N ASN A 77 5.32 1.09 -17.96
CA ASN A 77 4.25 0.12 -17.66
C ASN A 77 3.08 0.79 -16.90
N GLY A 78 2.76 2.02 -17.31
CA GLY A 78 1.70 2.80 -16.69
C GLY A 78 2.01 3.47 -15.36
N LYS A 79 3.19 3.23 -14.79
CA LYS A 79 3.58 3.73 -13.47
C LYS A 79 4.48 4.95 -13.57
N MET A 80 4.20 5.96 -12.75
CA MET A 80 5.01 7.17 -12.62
C MET A 80 6.21 7.00 -11.69
N PHE A 81 6.35 5.84 -11.06
CA PHE A 81 7.42 5.53 -10.13
C PHE A 81 7.95 4.13 -10.38
N THR A 82 9.24 3.94 -10.15
CA THR A 82 9.90 2.64 -10.18
C THR A 82 10.24 2.20 -8.75
N PRO A 83 9.73 1.05 -8.29
CA PRO A 83 10.10 0.51 -6.98
C PRO A 83 11.55 0.02 -7.01
N LEU A 84 12.31 0.31 -5.95
CA LEU A 84 13.70 -0.13 -5.77
C LEU A 84 13.86 -1.18 -4.67
N GLY A 85 12.75 -1.62 -4.06
CA GLY A 85 12.78 -2.45 -2.86
C GLY A 85 13.08 -1.64 -1.59
N GLU A 86 13.35 -2.33 -0.50
CA GLU A 86 13.61 -1.70 0.80
C GLU A 86 14.95 -0.97 0.84
N LEU A 87 15.05 0.06 1.68
CA LEU A 87 16.27 0.85 1.88
C LEU A 87 17.48 -0.05 2.11
N LYS A 88 17.37 -1.06 2.98
CA LYS A 88 18.46 -1.99 3.32
C LYS A 88 19.11 -2.69 2.12
N MET A 89 18.38 -2.88 1.03
CA MET A 89 18.88 -3.52 -0.20
C MET A 89 19.67 -2.57 -1.09
N ASN A 90 19.59 -1.27 -0.83
CA ASN A 90 20.13 -0.18 -1.65
C ASN A 90 21.25 0.61 -0.92
N ILE A 91 21.67 0.19 0.27
CA ILE A 91 22.66 0.89 1.09
C ILE A 91 24.09 0.51 0.68
N ASN A 92 24.95 1.52 0.61
CA ASN A 92 26.40 1.34 0.64
C ASN A 92 26.86 1.12 2.09
N THR A 93 27.02 -0.15 2.47
CA THR A 93 27.36 -0.55 3.85
C THR A 93 28.76 -0.15 4.27
N ALA A 94 29.67 0.12 3.33
CA ALA A 94 31.03 0.57 3.61
C ALA A 94 31.11 2.06 4.01
N LYS A 95 30.17 2.87 3.52
CA LYS A 95 30.10 4.31 3.81
C LYS A 95 29.09 4.66 4.91
N SER A 96 28.05 3.83 5.07
CA SER A 96 26.98 4.08 6.02
C SER A 96 27.38 3.70 7.44
N ASP A 97 26.72 4.33 8.41
CA ASP A 97 26.94 4.01 9.82
C ASP A 97 26.49 2.57 10.14
N PRO A 98 27.36 1.71 10.71
CA PRO A 98 27.03 0.32 10.99
C PRO A 98 25.87 0.11 11.96
N HIS A 99 25.68 1.03 12.93
CA HIS A 99 24.58 0.95 13.89
C HIS A 99 23.24 1.08 13.16
N TYR A 100 23.12 2.06 12.27
CA TYR A 100 21.90 2.26 11.49
C TYR A 100 21.65 1.15 10.48
N VAL A 101 22.70 0.59 9.88
CA VAL A 101 22.56 -0.58 9.00
C VAL A 101 22.04 -1.80 9.76
N SER A 102 22.59 -2.11 10.93
CA SER A 102 22.10 -3.21 11.79
C SER A 102 20.66 -2.96 12.23
N TRP A 103 20.35 -1.74 12.68
CA TRP A 103 19.00 -1.35 13.07
C TRP A 103 17.97 -1.53 11.94
N LEU A 104 18.30 -1.16 10.70
CA LEU A 104 17.44 -1.37 9.53
C LEU A 104 17.23 -2.85 9.17
N ASN A 105 18.21 -3.71 9.47
CA ASN A 105 18.13 -5.14 9.21
C ASN A 105 17.34 -5.91 10.27
N GLU A 106 17.39 -5.45 11.53
CA GLU A 106 16.85 -6.17 12.68
C GLU A 106 15.47 -5.67 13.13
N SER A 107 15.08 -4.45 12.76
CA SER A 107 13.82 -3.84 13.20
C SER A 107 12.61 -4.33 12.41
N ASP A 108 11.51 -4.57 13.11
CA ASP A 108 10.18 -4.84 12.52
C ASP A 108 9.35 -3.57 12.29
N PHE A 109 9.81 -2.43 12.84
CA PHE A 109 9.18 -1.10 12.80
C PHE A 109 7.72 -1.08 13.26
N GLN A 110 7.27 -2.09 14.01
CA GLN A 110 5.88 -2.17 14.44
C GLN A 110 5.60 -1.15 15.56
N ASP A 111 4.61 -0.28 15.36
CA ASP A 111 4.14 0.63 16.40
C ASP A 111 3.26 -0.15 17.40
N THR A 112 3.90 -0.68 18.44
CA THR A 112 3.22 -1.45 19.50
C THR A 112 2.24 -0.62 20.33
N SER A 113 2.36 0.70 20.29
CA SER A 113 1.45 1.61 20.99
C SER A 113 0.19 1.94 20.18
N PHE A 114 0.21 1.64 18.88
CA PHE A 114 -0.87 1.93 17.96
C PHE A 114 -2.15 1.15 18.29
N LYS A 115 -3.28 1.86 18.31
CA LYS A 115 -4.61 1.27 18.40
C LYS A 115 -5.52 1.93 17.38
N PHE A 116 -5.98 1.15 16.40
CA PHE A 116 -7.00 1.63 15.48
C PHE A 116 -8.34 1.75 16.24
N PRO A 117 -9.13 2.82 16.03
CA PRO A 117 -10.35 3.07 16.80
C PRO A 117 -11.46 2.03 16.54
N HIS A 118 -11.33 1.24 15.49
CA HIS A 118 -12.29 0.23 15.08
C HIS A 118 -11.64 -1.16 15.02
N GLU A 119 -12.35 -2.19 15.44
CA GLU A 119 -11.86 -3.58 15.28
C GLU A 119 -11.92 -4.04 13.82
N SER A 120 -12.89 -3.50 13.09
CA SER A 120 -13.14 -3.76 11.68
C SER A 120 -13.78 -2.56 10.98
N VAL A 121 -13.47 -2.43 9.69
CA VAL A 121 -14.07 -1.45 8.78
C VAL A 121 -14.67 -2.17 7.60
N LYS A 122 -15.92 -1.84 7.27
CA LYS A 122 -16.64 -2.37 6.12
C LYS A 122 -17.10 -1.24 5.22
N ILE A 123 -16.74 -1.33 3.93
CA ILE A 123 -17.17 -0.36 2.93
C ILE A 123 -17.93 -1.12 1.84
N THR A 124 -19.10 -0.61 1.47
CA THR A 124 -19.94 -1.15 0.41
C THR A 124 -20.32 -0.06 -0.58
N LEU A 125 -19.91 -0.24 -1.82
CA LEU A 125 -20.36 0.53 -2.97
C LEU A 125 -21.35 -0.33 -3.76
N GLN A 126 -22.49 0.21 -4.11
CA GLN A 126 -23.49 -0.49 -4.91
C GLN A 126 -24.04 0.40 -6.00
N ASP A 127 -24.46 -0.21 -7.09
CA ASP A 127 -25.23 0.41 -8.16
C ASP A 127 -26.51 -0.43 -8.30
N GLU A 128 -27.61 0.06 -7.75
CA GLU A 128 -28.87 -0.70 -7.72
C GLU A 128 -29.46 -0.92 -9.11
N SER A 129 -29.18 0.00 -10.05
CA SER A 129 -29.76 -0.02 -11.41
C SER A 129 -29.30 -1.23 -12.21
N ILE A 130 -28.00 -1.55 -12.13
CA ILE A 130 -27.38 -2.69 -12.82
C ILE A 130 -26.99 -3.82 -11.86
N LYS A 131 -27.34 -3.68 -10.58
CA LYS A 131 -27.09 -4.64 -9.49
C LYS A 131 -25.60 -4.97 -9.32
N ASN A 132 -24.72 -4.03 -9.64
CA ASN A 132 -23.29 -4.17 -9.38
C ASN A 132 -23.00 -3.77 -7.92
N LYS A 133 -21.99 -4.41 -7.31
CA LYS A 133 -21.60 -4.11 -5.94
C LYS A 133 -20.14 -4.44 -5.70
N VAL A 134 -19.44 -3.55 -5.02
CA VAL A 134 -18.08 -3.76 -4.52
C VAL A 134 -18.13 -3.62 -3.00
N ARG A 135 -17.63 -4.63 -2.29
CA ARG A 135 -17.60 -4.63 -0.83
C ARG A 135 -16.22 -5.03 -0.35
N VAL A 136 -15.68 -4.28 0.59
CA VAL A 136 -14.43 -4.62 1.29
C VAL A 136 -14.69 -4.67 2.79
N ILE A 137 -14.08 -5.66 3.44
CA ILE A 137 -14.07 -5.81 4.90
C ILE A 137 -12.60 -5.92 5.31
N MET A 138 -12.16 -5.06 6.21
CA MET A 138 -10.79 -5.01 6.72
C MET A 138 -10.82 -5.19 8.24
N VAL A 139 -9.92 -6.03 8.76
CA VAL A 139 -9.86 -6.35 10.19
C VAL A 139 -8.43 -6.45 10.68
N GLY A 140 -8.23 -6.20 11.98
CA GLY A 140 -6.94 -6.37 12.65
C GLY A 140 -5.88 -5.40 12.14
N PHE A 141 -6.12 -4.10 12.36
CA PHE A 141 -5.23 -3.05 11.89
C PHE A 141 -3.97 -2.94 12.74
N THR A 142 -2.83 -2.81 12.07
CA THR A 142 -1.52 -2.57 12.69
C THR A 142 -0.81 -1.47 11.93
N ARG A 143 0.08 -0.75 12.61
CA ARG A 143 0.88 0.30 11.99
C ARG A 143 2.35 -0.05 12.08
N THR A 144 3.05 0.13 10.97
CA THR A 144 4.52 0.16 10.95
C THR A 144 4.97 1.57 10.62
N ILE A 145 5.98 2.06 11.32
CA ILE A 145 6.47 3.43 11.17
C ILE A 145 7.96 3.49 11.42
N ILE A 146 8.68 4.21 10.56
CA ILE A 146 10.06 4.55 10.80
C ILE A 146 10.15 5.93 11.48
N PRO A 147 10.96 6.09 12.53
CA PRO A 147 11.34 7.39 13.03
C PRO A 147 11.98 8.21 11.89
N ASN A 148 11.29 9.26 11.44
CA ASN A 148 11.82 10.21 10.46
C ASN A 148 12.78 11.21 11.11
N ASP A 149 13.68 10.74 11.97
CA ASP A 149 14.69 11.61 12.52
C ASP A 149 15.75 11.93 11.46
N LYS A 150 16.31 13.13 11.57
CA LYS A 150 17.38 13.57 10.66
C LYS A 150 18.64 12.72 10.85
N ASP A 151 18.74 12.01 11.98
CA ASP A 151 19.93 11.30 12.38
C ASP A 151 20.10 10.04 11.52
N LEU A 152 19.07 9.20 11.42
CA LEU A 152 19.03 8.06 10.52
C LEU A 152 19.44 8.46 9.10
N VAL A 153 18.77 9.46 8.53
CA VAL A 153 18.96 9.85 7.13
C VAL A 153 20.39 10.34 6.89
N SER A 154 20.94 11.13 7.82
CA SER A 154 22.29 11.70 7.69
C SER A 154 23.42 10.68 7.78
N ASN A 155 23.11 9.46 8.24
CA ASN A 155 24.05 8.38 8.46
C ASN A 155 23.94 7.25 7.41
N ILE A 156 23.05 7.38 6.42
CA ILE A 156 22.85 6.41 5.35
C ILE A 156 23.34 6.94 3.99
N TYR A 157 24.05 6.09 3.27
CA TYR A 157 24.51 6.30 1.90
C TYR A 157 23.88 5.24 1.00
N LEU A 158 23.28 5.66 -0.11
CA LEU A 158 22.82 4.75 -1.16
C LEU A 158 23.99 4.28 -2.03
N ASP A 159 23.92 3.03 -2.50
CA ASP A 159 24.90 2.45 -3.41
C ASP A 159 24.58 2.79 -4.88
N VAL A 160 24.73 4.08 -5.23
CA VAL A 160 24.37 4.63 -6.55
C VAL A 160 25.15 3.95 -7.69
N ASP A 161 26.37 3.47 -7.43
CA ASP A 161 27.22 2.83 -8.44
C ASP A 161 26.68 1.44 -8.82
N LYS A 162 26.14 0.71 -7.84
CA LYS A 162 25.61 -0.64 -8.01
C LYS A 162 24.20 -0.68 -8.61
N HIS A 163 23.39 0.36 -8.38
CA HIS A 163 21.99 0.43 -8.79
C HIS A 163 21.77 1.43 -9.92
N LYS A 164 21.57 0.93 -11.15
CA LYS A 164 21.40 1.76 -12.36
C LYS A 164 20.22 2.72 -12.27
N GLU A 165 19.18 2.33 -11.56
CA GLU A 165 17.96 3.10 -11.36
C GLU A 165 18.16 4.34 -10.49
N LEU A 166 19.23 4.35 -9.67
CA LEU A 166 19.63 5.49 -8.83
C LEU A 166 20.60 6.44 -9.55
N GLN A 167 21.28 5.99 -10.61
CA GLN A 167 22.26 6.81 -11.32
C GLN A 167 21.62 8.06 -11.92
N GLY A 168 22.17 9.23 -11.59
CA GLY A 168 21.67 10.52 -12.07
C GLY A 168 20.36 10.99 -11.41
N LYS A 169 19.81 10.25 -10.45
CA LYS A 169 18.62 10.68 -9.68
C LYS A 169 19.02 11.71 -8.62
N LYS A 170 18.20 12.75 -8.49
CA LYS A 170 18.40 13.83 -7.49
C LYS A 170 17.70 13.53 -6.16
N SER A 171 16.67 12.69 -6.18
CA SER A 171 15.90 12.33 -5.00
C SER A 171 15.35 10.91 -5.12
N VAL A 172 15.02 10.35 -3.96
CA VAL A 172 14.31 9.09 -3.79
C VAL A 172 13.15 9.32 -2.82
N TYR A 173 12.06 8.60 -3.03
CA TYR A 173 10.94 8.55 -2.11
C TYR A 173 11.06 7.32 -1.24
N MET A 174 10.75 7.46 0.05
CA MET A 174 10.70 6.36 0.99
C MET A 174 9.36 6.33 1.68
N ILE A 175 8.79 5.12 1.82
CA ILE A 175 7.61 4.91 2.65
C ILE A 175 8.03 4.91 4.11
N THR A 176 7.44 5.81 4.89
CA THR A 176 7.83 6.04 6.29
C THR A 176 6.79 5.58 7.29
N ASN A 177 5.57 5.32 6.82
CA ASN A 177 4.44 4.96 7.67
C ASN A 177 3.47 4.11 6.85
N VAL A 178 3.07 2.95 7.36
CA VAL A 178 2.12 2.06 6.71
C VAL A 178 1.09 1.61 7.72
N LEU A 179 -0.17 1.69 7.34
CA LEU A 179 -1.25 1.01 8.03
C LEU A 179 -1.59 -0.26 7.26
N MET A 180 -1.52 -1.39 7.95
CA MET A 180 -1.80 -2.70 7.42
C MET A 180 -3.11 -3.23 8.00
N ALA A 181 -3.77 -4.14 7.28
CA ALA A 181 -4.83 -4.97 7.84
C ALA A 181 -4.41 -6.43 7.83
N LYS A 182 -4.60 -7.10 8.97
CA LYS A 182 -4.35 -8.54 9.10
C LYS A 182 -5.11 -9.36 8.05
N THR A 183 -6.35 -8.96 7.75
CA THR A 183 -7.17 -9.63 6.75
C THR A 183 -8.03 -8.62 6.00
N ILE A 184 -8.10 -8.80 4.69
CA ILE A 184 -8.96 -8.04 3.79
C ILE A 184 -9.82 -9.06 3.01
N GLU A 185 -11.14 -9.00 3.20
CA GLU A 185 -12.09 -9.71 2.33
C GLU A 185 -12.65 -8.71 1.32
N PHE A 186 -12.45 -9.01 0.04
CA PHE A 186 -12.95 -8.21 -1.06
C PHE A 186 -14.00 -8.99 -1.85
N ARG A 187 -15.21 -8.46 -1.99
CA ARG A 187 -16.29 -9.08 -2.76
C ARG A 187 -16.69 -8.17 -3.90
N VAL A 188 -16.65 -8.72 -5.10
CA VAL A 188 -17.13 -8.08 -6.33
C VAL A 188 -18.39 -8.79 -6.78
N THR A 189 -19.43 -8.05 -7.11
CA THR A 189 -20.68 -8.55 -7.68
C THR A 189 -20.97 -7.75 -8.95
N ARG A 190 -21.27 -8.45 -10.03
CA ARG A 190 -21.67 -7.86 -11.31
C ARG A 190 -22.93 -8.56 -11.80
N GLY A 191 -24.05 -7.84 -11.81
CA GLY A 191 -25.38 -8.41 -12.05
C GLY A 191 -25.70 -9.55 -11.08
N THR A 192 -25.78 -10.79 -11.58
CA THR A 192 -26.08 -11.98 -10.78
C THR A 192 -24.84 -12.75 -10.30
N SER A 193 -23.65 -12.41 -10.81
CA SER A 193 -22.42 -13.14 -10.53
C SER A 193 -21.60 -12.43 -9.46
N SER A 194 -20.90 -13.20 -8.61
CA SER A 194 -20.03 -12.63 -7.57
C SER A 194 -18.76 -13.45 -7.38
N ARG A 195 -17.68 -12.76 -7.00
CA ARG A 195 -16.40 -13.34 -6.63
C ARG A 195 -15.92 -12.74 -5.31
N ILE A 196 -15.27 -13.55 -4.48
CA ILE A 196 -14.66 -13.15 -3.23
C ILE A 196 -13.15 -13.38 -3.33
N PHE A 197 -12.39 -12.42 -2.83
CA PHE A 197 -10.94 -12.48 -2.68
C PHE A 197 -10.62 -12.33 -1.20
N HIS A 198 -9.70 -13.16 -0.72
CA HIS A 198 -9.16 -13.07 0.62
C HIS A 198 -7.69 -12.70 0.50
N LEU A 199 -7.33 -11.51 0.97
CA LEU A 199 -5.94 -11.07 1.09
C LEU A 199 -5.57 -11.23 2.57
N GLY A 200 -4.72 -12.23 2.84
CA GLY A 200 -4.20 -12.52 4.17
C GLY A 200 -2.75 -12.05 4.31
N ASN A 201 -2.21 -12.14 5.54
CA ASN A 201 -0.83 -11.83 5.90
C ASN A 201 -0.49 -10.33 6.01
N ALA A 202 -1.29 -9.57 6.78
CA ALA A 202 -0.95 -8.19 7.16
C ALA A 202 -0.61 -7.28 5.96
N SER A 203 -1.53 -7.23 4.99
CA SER A 203 -1.31 -6.48 3.76
C SER A 203 -1.34 -4.97 4.00
N PRO A 204 -0.41 -4.20 3.41
CA PRO A 204 -0.48 -2.74 3.37
C PRO A 204 -1.80 -2.23 2.77
N LEU A 205 -2.40 -1.23 3.42
CA LEU A 205 -3.65 -0.59 2.96
C LEU A 205 -3.42 0.86 2.57
N VAL A 206 -2.85 1.63 3.50
CA VAL A 206 -2.54 3.04 3.29
C VAL A 206 -1.11 3.33 3.74
N PHE A 207 -0.43 4.27 3.09
CA PHE A 207 0.96 4.60 3.37
C PHE A 207 1.25 6.10 3.30
N GLY A 208 2.26 6.53 4.05
CA GLY A 208 2.86 7.85 4.05
C GLY A 208 4.21 7.81 3.36
N LEU A 209 4.53 8.86 2.61
CA LEU A 209 5.68 8.94 1.74
C LEU A 209 6.44 10.25 1.97
N ASP A 210 7.75 10.15 2.12
CA ASP A 210 8.64 11.30 2.24
C ASP A 210 9.70 11.29 1.14
N GLU A 211 10.10 12.48 0.69
CA GLU A 211 11.17 12.66 -0.30
C GLU A 211 12.52 12.96 0.38
N PHE A 212 13.56 12.27 -0.08
CA PHE A 212 14.94 12.45 0.37
C PHE A 212 15.84 12.80 -0.80
N MET A 213 16.71 13.80 -0.60
CA MET A 213 17.69 14.19 -1.61
C MET A 213 18.87 13.22 -1.60
N ILE A 214 19.44 12.96 -2.77
CA ILE A 214 20.64 12.15 -2.93
C ILE A 214 21.80 13.11 -3.19
N GLY A 215 22.82 13.08 -2.33
CA GLY A 215 24.08 13.79 -2.54
C GLY A 215 24.91 13.14 -3.64
N ASP A 216 25.87 13.88 -4.19
CA ASP A 216 26.72 13.41 -5.29
C ASP A 216 27.52 12.13 -4.94
N ASP A 217 27.76 11.90 -3.65
CA ASP A 217 28.46 10.73 -3.10
C ASP A 217 27.52 9.59 -2.67
N GLY A 218 26.22 9.72 -2.95
CA GLY A 218 25.16 8.80 -2.54
C GLY A 218 24.58 9.06 -1.16
N LYS A 219 25.09 10.05 -0.41
CA LYS A 219 24.57 10.37 0.93
C LYS A 219 23.11 10.77 0.87
N LEU A 220 22.27 10.21 1.73
CA LEU A 220 20.93 10.74 1.90
C LEU A 220 20.98 12.06 2.67
N ILE A 221 20.42 13.11 2.07
CA ILE A 221 20.41 14.45 2.65
C ILE A 221 18.97 14.78 3.00
N SER A 222 18.72 14.88 4.31
CA SER A 222 17.50 15.52 4.80
C SER A 222 17.61 17.03 4.55
N LYS A 223 16.93 17.53 3.51
CA LYS A 223 16.15 18.76 3.72
C LYS A 223 15.00 18.36 4.65
N GLN A 224 14.38 19.27 5.42
CA GLN A 224 13.18 18.91 6.20
C GLN A 224 12.32 17.98 5.34
N PRO A 225 11.96 16.76 5.81
CA PRO A 225 11.31 15.77 4.96
C PRO A 225 10.20 16.48 4.21
N VAL A 226 10.31 16.53 2.88
CA VAL A 226 9.26 17.16 2.10
C VAL A 226 8.15 16.12 2.12
N THR A 227 7.27 16.24 3.11
CA THR A 227 6.11 15.38 3.21
C THR A 227 5.28 15.65 1.97
N ILE A 228 5.37 14.73 1.01
CA ILE A 228 4.54 14.79 -0.16
C ILE A 228 3.16 14.35 0.29
N LYS A 229 2.18 15.26 0.14
CA LYS A 229 0.79 14.83 0.18
C LYS A 229 0.59 13.94 -1.02
N SER A 230 0.45 12.65 -0.78
CA SER A 230 0.44 11.61 -1.79
C SER A 230 -0.73 11.72 -2.80
N LYS A 231 -1.71 12.60 -2.56
CA LYS A 231 -2.66 13.09 -3.58
C LYS A 231 -2.02 13.78 -4.79
N PHE A 232 -0.76 14.24 -4.69
CA PHE A 232 0.03 14.79 -5.80
C PHE A 232 0.74 13.71 -6.61
N LEU A 233 0.76 12.47 -6.12
CA LEU A 233 1.12 11.31 -6.90
C LEU A 233 -0.09 11.06 -7.82
N HIS A 234 -0.09 11.66 -9.01
CA HIS A 234 -1.11 11.43 -10.02
C HIS A 234 -1.00 9.99 -10.51
N TRP A 235 -1.62 9.07 -9.76
CA TRP A 235 -1.82 7.70 -10.19
C TRP A 235 -2.80 7.72 -11.35
N GLN A 236 -2.27 7.68 -12.58
CA GLN A 236 -3.11 7.59 -13.76
C GLN A 236 -3.89 6.28 -13.69
N ARG A 237 -5.21 6.37 -13.90
CA ARG A 237 -6.11 5.22 -13.98
C ARG A 237 -5.64 4.33 -15.12
N LEU A 238 -5.03 3.18 -14.82
CA LEU A 238 -4.45 2.34 -15.84
C LEU A 238 -5.49 1.57 -16.66
N HIS A 239 -5.11 1.32 -17.91
CA HIS A 239 -5.90 0.68 -18.94
C HIS A 239 -6.07 -0.83 -18.61
N PRO A 240 -7.22 -1.46 -18.89
CA PRO A 240 -7.55 -2.85 -18.50
C PRO A 240 -6.65 -3.96 -19.08
N SER A 241 -5.55 -3.62 -19.75
CA SER A 241 -4.59 -4.54 -20.36
C SER A 241 -3.39 -4.86 -19.48
N ASP A 242 -3.25 -4.24 -18.30
CA ASP A 242 -2.11 -4.45 -17.41
C ASP A 242 -2.20 -5.78 -16.65
N GLN A 243 -1.84 -6.85 -17.34
CA GLN A 243 -1.51 -8.15 -16.74
C GLN A 243 -0.01 -8.22 -16.45
N LEU A 244 0.48 -7.64 -15.37
CA LEU A 244 1.89 -7.83 -14.96
C LEU A 244 2.04 -8.00 -13.45
N TYR A 245 1.61 -9.18 -12.97
CA TYR A 245 2.39 -9.98 -12.02
C TYR A 245 2.21 -11.45 -12.44
N ILE A 246 3.29 -12.08 -12.92
CA ILE A 246 3.39 -13.54 -13.05
C ILE A 246 4.28 -13.93 -11.88
N ALA A 247 3.69 -14.62 -10.88
CA ALA A 247 4.49 -15.23 -9.82
C ALA A 247 5.58 -16.10 -10.48
N GLU A 248 6.81 -16.03 -9.99
CA GLU A 248 7.83 -17.00 -10.37
C GLU A 248 7.25 -18.39 -10.14
N LYS A 249 7.08 -19.16 -11.22
CA LYS A 249 6.73 -20.57 -11.08
C LYS A 249 7.90 -21.24 -10.41
N ASP A 250 7.65 -21.76 -9.22
CA ASP A 250 8.52 -22.72 -8.56
C ASP A 250 8.97 -23.77 -9.58
N ALA A 251 10.28 -23.97 -9.62
CA ALA A 251 10.90 -25.02 -10.41
C ALA A 251 10.49 -26.38 -9.83
N GLU A 252 9.76 -27.15 -10.63
CA GLU A 252 9.66 -28.61 -10.54
C GLU A 252 9.81 -29.11 -11.98
N SER A 253 11.00 -29.65 -12.30
CA SER A 253 11.25 -31.10 -12.45
C SER A 253 10.67 -31.61 -13.78
N GLU A 254 11.37 -32.27 -14.69
CA GLU A 254 12.43 -33.27 -14.60
C GLU A 254 13.13 -33.30 -15.98
N GLU A 255 14.40 -33.75 -15.97
CA GLU A 255 15.16 -34.38 -17.07
C GLU A 255 15.20 -33.75 -18.49
#